data_AF-A0A6B3EPP1-F1
#
_entry.id   AF-A0A6B3EPP1-F1
#
_cell.length_a   1.000
_cell.length_b   1.000
_cell.length_c   1.000
_cell.angle_alpha   90.00
_cell.angle_beta   90.00
_cell.angle_gamma   90.00
#
_symmetry.space_group_name_H-M   'P 1'
#
loop_
_entity.id
_entity.type
_entity.pdbx_description
1 polymer ?
#
loop_
_entity_poly.entity_id
_entity_poly.type
_entity_poly.pdbx_seq_one_letter_code
_entity_poly.pdbx_strand_id
1 'polypeptide(L)'
;VRSAIAMMRTPDGRSKVELTAYHHPAAIEAGPPAPNTLGLHRMMFAVDDLDATLERLRPHGAELLGQVARYEDSYRLCYLRG
;
A
#
# COMPACT_ATOMS: atom_id res chain seq x y z
N VAL A 1 6.84 -24.44 7.02
CA VAL A 1 7.32 -23.05 6.83
C VAL A 1 7.28 -22.36 8.19
N ARG A 2 8.35 -21.68 8.59
CA ARG A 2 8.40 -20.85 9.81
C ARG A 2 8.28 -19.38 9.40
N SER A 3 7.33 -18.66 9.99
CA SER A 3 7.04 -17.25 9.68
C SER A 3 6.53 -16.49 10.90
N ALA A 4 6.65 -15.17 10.85
CA ALA A 4 5.92 -14.24 11.72
C ALA A 4 4.80 -13.59 10.92
N ILE A 5 3.61 -13.48 11.52
CA ILE A 5 2.41 -12.93 10.88
C ILE A 5 1.87 -11.79 11.73
N ALA A 6 1.58 -10.67 11.07
CA ALA A 6 0.83 -9.56 11.65
C ALA A 6 -0.45 -9.34 10.84
N MET A 7 -1.60 -9.38 11.52
CA MET A 7 -2.90 -9.11 10.89
C MET A 7 -3.32 -7.68 11.21
N MET A 8 -3.45 -6.86 10.17
CA MET A 8 -4.01 -5.51 10.27
C MET A 8 -5.49 -5.55 9.90
N ARG A 9 -6.28 -4.67 10.50
CA ARG A 9 -7.71 -4.53 10.21
C ARG A 9 -8.04 -3.07 9.95
N THR A 10 -8.88 -2.81 8.96
CA THR A 10 -9.42 -1.45 8.75
C THR A 10 -10.31 -1.05 9.93
N PRO A 11 -10.41 0.26 10.25
CA PRO A 11 -11.24 0.72 11.37
C PRO A 11 -12.71 0.33 11.26
N ASP A 12 -13.25 0.28 10.03
CA ASP A 12 -14.63 -0.17 9.75
C ASP A 12 -14.84 -1.68 10.02
N GLY A 13 -13.75 -2.40 10.23
CA GLY A 13 -13.71 -3.80 10.56
C GLY A 13 -14.00 -4.76 9.40
N ARG A 14 -14.14 -4.27 8.16
CA ARG A 14 -14.58 -5.05 6.99
C ARG A 14 -13.43 -5.67 6.21
N SER A 15 -12.26 -5.06 6.25
CA SER A 15 -11.08 -5.49 5.50
C SER A 15 -9.92 -5.82 6.44
N LYS A 16 -9.06 -6.73 5.98
CA LYS A 16 -7.87 -7.17 6.69
C LYS A 16 -6.69 -7.26 5.74
N VAL A 17 -5.49 -6.98 6.25
CA VAL A 17 -4.23 -7.13 5.54
C VAL A 17 -3.33 -8.04 6.37
N GLU A 18 -2.92 -9.17 5.79
CA GLU A 18 -1.93 -10.05 6.40
C GLU A 18 -0.54 -9.66 5.92
N LEU A 19 0.35 -9.37 6.87
CA LEU A 19 1.78 -9.17 6.61
C LEU A 19 2.53 -10.41 7.10
N THR A 20 3.28 -11.05 6.21
CA THR A 20 4.00 -12.30 6.50
C THR A 20 5.48 -12.14 6.24
N ALA A 21 6.29 -12.35 7.29
CA ALA A 21 7.74 -12.44 7.20
C ALA A 21 8.17 -13.92 7.26
N TYR A 22 8.76 -14.43 6.17
CA TYR A 22 9.24 -15.80 6.09
C TYR A 22 10.63 -15.96 6.71
N HIS A 23 10.80 -16.91 7.62
CA HIS A 23 12.08 -17.22 8.26
C HIS A 23 12.71 -18.53 7.74
N HIS A 24 11.89 -19.53 7.40
CA HIS A 24 12.39 -20.76 6.79
C HIS A 24 11.30 -21.51 5.99
N PRO A 25 11.50 -21.80 4.70
CA PRO A 25 12.64 -21.36 3.87
C PRO A 25 12.69 -19.83 3.74
N ALA A 26 13.82 -19.30 3.28
CA ALA A 26 13.94 -17.88 2.98
C ALA A 26 12.92 -17.49 1.88
N ALA A 27 12.41 -16.26 1.94
CA ALA A 27 11.55 -15.74 0.89
C ALA A 27 12.33 -15.66 -0.43
N ILE A 28 11.65 -15.94 -1.54
CA ILE A 28 12.18 -15.62 -2.86
C ILE A 28 11.90 -14.14 -3.09
N GLU A 29 12.97 -13.34 -3.16
CA GLU A 29 12.85 -11.91 -3.40
C GLU A 29 12.46 -11.64 -4.86
N ALA A 30 11.50 -10.74 -5.04
CA ALA A 30 11.17 -10.16 -6.33
C ALA A 30 11.29 -8.64 -6.22
N GLY A 31 11.87 -8.01 -7.24
CA GLY A 31 11.92 -6.55 -7.32
C GLY A 31 10.51 -5.96 -7.47
N PRO A 32 10.38 -4.63 -7.31
CA PRO A 32 9.09 -3.96 -7.50
C PRO A 32 8.61 -4.18 -8.95
N PRO A 33 7.38 -4.70 -9.15
CA PRO A 33 6.86 -4.94 -10.49
C PRO A 33 6.63 -3.62 -11.23
N ALA A 34 6.77 -3.62 -12.56
CA ALA A 34 6.36 -2.49 -13.37
C ALA A 34 4.82 -2.31 -13.27
N PRO A 35 4.30 -1.09 -13.47
CA PRO A 35 2.87 -0.83 -13.32
C PRO A 35 1.94 -1.69 -14.20
N ASN A 36 2.47 -2.26 -15.29
CA ASN A 36 1.77 -3.03 -16.31
C ASN A 36 2.11 -4.54 -16.30
N THR A 37 2.61 -5.07 -15.18
CA THR A 37 3.18 -6.44 -15.06
C THR A 37 2.22 -7.63 -14.89
N LEU A 38 0.89 -7.61 -14.98
CA LEU A 38 0.03 -8.78 -14.60
C LEU A 38 0.23 -9.31 -13.15
N GLY A 39 -0.87 -9.43 -12.42
CA GLY A 39 -0.90 -9.94 -11.04
C GLY A 39 -1.41 -8.91 -10.06
N LEU A 40 -1.17 -9.14 -8.76
CA LEU A 40 -1.57 -8.20 -7.73
C LEU A 40 -0.65 -6.98 -7.77
N HIS A 41 -1.20 -5.83 -8.17
CA HIS A 41 -0.41 -4.62 -8.35
C HIS A 41 -0.46 -3.66 -7.17
N ARG A 42 -1.65 -3.43 -6.58
CA ARG A 42 -1.88 -2.35 -5.61
C ARG A 42 -3.06 -2.68 -4.69
N MET A 43 -3.03 -2.08 -3.51
CA MET A 43 -4.17 -1.99 -2.60
C MET A 43 -4.56 -0.53 -2.45
N MET A 44 -5.85 -0.22 -2.60
CA MET A 44 -6.38 1.14 -2.51
C MET A 44 -7.07 1.35 -1.17
N PHE A 45 -6.77 2.48 -0.53
CA PHE A 45 -7.42 2.92 0.70
C PHE A 45 -8.13 4.24 0.45
N ALA A 46 -9.41 4.32 0.82
CA ALA A 46 -10.10 5.60 0.94
C ALA A 46 -9.71 6.25 2.27
N VAL A 47 -9.40 7.54 2.23
CA VAL A 47 -9.03 8.35 3.39
C VAL A 47 -9.82 9.65 3.38
N ASP A 48 -10.08 10.20 4.57
CA ASP A 48 -10.86 11.43 4.72
C ASP A 48 -10.11 12.65 4.19
N ASP A 49 -8.80 12.71 4.41
CA ASP A 49 -7.92 13.79 3.95
C ASP A 49 -6.65 13.21 3.30
N LEU A 50 -6.56 13.36 1.97
CA LEU A 50 -5.43 12.88 1.20
C LEU A 50 -4.14 13.67 1.49
N ASP A 51 -4.22 14.99 1.63
CA ASP A 51 -3.04 15.84 1.79
C ASP A 51 -2.42 15.60 3.18
N ALA A 52 -3.24 15.58 4.23
CA ALA A 52 -2.79 15.25 5.58
C ALA A 52 -2.23 13.82 5.67
N THR A 53 -2.81 12.87 4.94
CA THR A 53 -2.28 11.50 4.86
C THR A 53 -0.90 11.48 4.22
N LEU A 54 -0.70 12.21 3.12
CA LEU A 54 0.60 12.30 2.44
C LEU A 54 1.66 12.94 3.33
N GLU A 55 1.35 14.06 3.99
CA GLU A 55 2.27 14.72 4.92
C GLU A 55 2.73 13.79 6.04
N ARG A 56 1.80 13.00 6.61
CA ARG A 56 2.12 12.05 7.68
C ARG A 56 2.98 10.87 7.20
N LEU A 57 2.80 10.42 5.96
CA LEU A 57 3.52 9.25 5.43
C LEU A 57 4.92 9.59 4.91
N ARG A 58 5.15 10.82 4.41
CA ARG A 58 6.47 11.28 3.93
C ARG A 58 7.63 11.03 4.90
N PRO A 59 7.58 11.38 6.20
CA PRO A 59 8.68 11.13 7.12
C PRO A 59 8.94 9.64 7.37
N HIS A 60 8.01 8.75 6.99
CA HIS A 60 8.18 7.30 7.06
C HIS A 60 8.71 6.68 5.75
N GLY A 61 9.17 7.51 4.80
CA GLY A 61 9.77 7.04 3.55
C GLY A 61 8.79 6.88 2.39
N ALA A 62 7.54 7.30 2.54
CA ALA A 62 6.56 7.19 1.46
C ALA A 62 6.90 8.13 0.28
N GLU A 63 6.99 7.55 -0.91
CA GLU A 63 7.29 8.22 -2.17
C GLU A 63 6.03 8.31 -3.05
N LEU A 64 5.74 9.52 -3.54
CA LEU A 64 4.65 9.74 -4.49
C LEU A 64 5.06 9.26 -5.88
N LEU A 65 4.29 8.33 -6.43
CA LEU A 65 4.46 7.86 -7.81
C LEU A 65 3.59 8.71 -8.74
N GLY A 66 4.22 9.69 -9.39
CA GLY A 66 3.55 10.63 -10.28
C GLY A 66 2.99 11.84 -9.52
N GLN A 67 1.68 12.08 -9.64
CA GLN A 67 1.01 13.26 -9.07
C GLN A 67 -0.28 12.87 -8.35
N VAL A 68 -0.76 13.76 -7.49
CA VAL A 68 -2.14 13.68 -7.00
C VAL A 68 -3.05 14.11 -8.14
N ALA A 69 -3.86 13.18 -8.63
CA ALA A 69 -4.84 13.43 -9.68
C ALA A 69 -6.21 13.72 -9.06
N ARG A 70 -7.01 14.50 -9.79
CA ARG A 70 -8.43 14.70 -9.52
C ARG A 70 -9.22 14.12 -10.68
N TYR A 71 -10.14 13.21 -10.38
CA TYR A 71 -11.06 12.66 -11.35
C TYR A 71 -12.39 13.40 -11.25
N GLU A 72 -12.65 14.23 -12.26
CA GLU A 72 -13.83 15.10 -12.33
C GLU A 72 -14.03 15.85 -10.99
N ASP A 73 -15.28 15.98 -10.54
CA ASP A 73 -15.62 16.50 -9.21
C ASP A 73 -15.93 15.36 -8.21
N SER A 74 -15.42 14.15 -8.47
CA SER A 74 -15.77 12.95 -7.71
C SER A 74 -14.73 12.57 -6.66
N TYR A 75 -13.47 12.38 -7.05
CA TYR A 75 -12.42 11.96 -6.11
C TYR A 75 -11.02 12.43 -6.49
N ARG A 76 -10.16 12.49 -5.48
CA ARG A 76 -8.70 12.66 -5.64
C ARG A 76 -8.01 11.34 -5.33
N LEU A 77 -6.94 11.04 -6.05
CA LEU A 77 -6.12 9.86 -5.81
C LEU A 77 -4.66 10.08 -6.12
N CYS A 78 -3.83 9.18 -5.60
CA CYS A 78 -2.45 9.05 -6.01
C CYS A 78 -1.97 7.61 -5.80
N TYR A 79 -0.80 7.30 -6.32
CA TYR A 79 -0.08 6.08 -5.99
C TYR A 79 1.11 6.40 -5.10
N LEU A 80 1.31 5.56 -4.08
CA LEU A 80 2.44 5.64 -3.17
C LEU A 80 3.29 4.38 -3.25
N ARG A 81 4.59 4.56 -3.06
CA ARG A 81 5.52 3.50 -2.67
C ARG A 81 5.91 3.75 -1.21
N GLY A 82 5.81 2.72 -0.37
CA GLY A 82 6.31 2.74 1.00
C GLY A 82 7.55 1.89 1.15
#